data_AF-G5LNV6-F1
#
_entry.id   AF-G5LNV6-F1
#
_cell.length_a   1.000
_cell.length_b   1.000
_cell.length_c   1.000
_cell.angle_alpha   90.00
_cell.angle_beta   90.00
_cell.angle_gamma   90.00
#
_symmetry.space_group_name_H-M   'P 1'
#
loop_
_entity.id
_entity.type
_entity.pdbx_description
1 polymer ?
#
loop_
_entity_poly.entity_id
_entity_poly.type
_entity_poly.pdbx_seq_one_letter_code
_entity_poly.pdbx_strand_id
1 'polypeptide(L)'
;LRWGEKGKWNLEPVAAGVETELSLSLLGQHDDVAGVAFPYFGGNENPHFRSVRQEPVLVRQLPVKRLALADGSERMVVSVYDLVLANYGLDRGLDDGHSANNYNDVKAYTPAWGEQITGVPRRHIETIAREFAETAHKTHGRSMIILGAGVNHWYHMDMNYRGMINMLVFCGCVGQTGGGWAHYVGQEKLRPQTGWLPLAFALDWNRPPRQMNSTSFFYNHASQWRYEKLTAQELLSPLADPAKFSGHLIDFNVRAERMGWLPSAPQLNLNPLSVKASADKAGLSAADYTVQALKSGAIRFACEQPDSGHNHPRNLFVWRSNLLGSSGKGHEYMLKYLLGTDSGIQGEALGSSEGIKPEEVEWQSTIKPEEVEWQ
;
A
#
# COMPACT_ATOMS: atom_id res chain seq x y z
N LEU A 1 11.30 -7.14 22.45
CA LEU A 1 10.87 -7.77 21.17
C LEU A 1 9.51 -8.43 21.33
N ARG A 2 8.69 -8.49 20.27
CA ARG A 2 7.37 -9.15 20.29
C ARG A 2 7.46 -10.69 20.34
N TRP A 3 8.53 -11.26 19.78
CA TRP A 3 8.79 -12.69 19.67
C TRP A 3 10.22 -13.00 20.18
N GLY A 4 10.50 -14.26 20.55
CA GLY A 4 11.82 -14.71 21.00
C GLY A 4 12.17 -14.40 22.47
N GLU A 5 11.56 -13.38 23.07
CA GLU A 5 11.63 -13.04 24.50
C GLU A 5 10.25 -12.60 25.01
N LYS A 6 10.11 -12.41 26.33
CA LYS A 6 8.87 -11.93 26.97
C LYS A 6 9.17 -10.74 27.89
N GLY A 7 8.13 -9.99 28.24
CA GLY A 7 8.18 -8.92 29.25
C GLY A 7 8.65 -7.54 28.75
N LYS A 8 9.11 -7.42 27.49
CA LYS A 8 9.61 -6.16 26.91
C LYS A 8 8.81 -5.63 25.71
N TRP A 9 7.64 -6.20 25.41
CA TRP A 9 6.76 -5.70 24.33
C TRP A 9 5.60 -4.92 24.95
N ASN A 10 5.91 -3.69 25.34
CA ASN A 10 4.99 -2.73 25.93
C ASN A 10 5.39 -1.30 25.48
N LEU A 11 4.67 -0.28 25.98
CA LEU A 11 4.95 1.14 25.72
C LEU A 11 5.54 1.86 26.94
N GLU A 12 6.08 1.11 27.90
CA GLU A 12 6.74 1.71 29.06
C GLU A 12 8.04 2.39 28.59
N PRO A 13 8.36 3.60 29.08
CA PRO A 13 9.53 4.36 28.65
C PRO A 13 10.81 3.84 29.33
N VAL A 14 11.19 2.59 29.04
CA VAL A 14 12.32 1.91 29.67
C VAL A 14 13.33 1.45 28.61
N ALA A 15 14.58 1.89 28.75
CA ALA A 15 15.70 1.44 27.93
C ALA A 15 16.74 0.74 28.81
N ALA A 16 17.18 -0.46 28.42
CA ALA A 16 18.14 -1.26 29.18
C ALA A 16 17.80 -1.46 30.68
N GLY A 17 16.51 -1.44 31.03
CA GLY A 17 16.03 -1.60 32.42
C GLY A 17 16.00 -0.30 33.24
N VAL A 18 16.25 0.85 32.61
CA VAL A 18 16.24 2.16 33.25
C VAL A 18 15.12 3.02 32.66
N GLU A 19 14.37 3.71 33.51
CA GLU A 19 13.39 4.71 33.08
C GLU A 19 14.10 5.79 32.25
N THR A 20 13.56 6.09 31.07
CA THR A 20 14.23 6.93 30.07
C THR A 20 13.23 7.85 29.40
N GLU A 21 13.53 9.15 29.39
CA GLU A 21 12.78 10.12 28.61
C GLU A 21 13.33 10.18 27.18
N LEU A 22 12.46 9.98 26.19
CA LEU A 22 12.85 9.99 24.77
C LEU A 22 12.89 11.43 24.25
N SER A 23 14.02 11.81 23.64
CA SER A 23 14.12 13.08 22.93
C SER A 23 13.41 13.03 21.57
N LEU A 24 12.57 14.02 21.29
CA LEU A 24 11.88 14.14 19.99
C LEU A 24 12.80 14.68 18.90
N SER A 25 13.45 15.82 19.16
CA SER A 25 14.19 16.60 18.16
C SER A 25 15.68 16.60 18.45
N LEU A 26 16.51 16.57 17.40
CA LEU A 26 17.96 16.76 17.49
C LEU A 26 18.37 18.25 17.39
N LEU A 27 17.43 19.15 17.07
CA LEU A 27 17.69 20.59 17.10
C LEU A 27 18.19 21.03 18.49
N GLY A 28 19.27 21.81 18.53
CA GLY A 28 19.96 22.21 19.78
C GLY A 28 20.92 21.17 20.35
N GLN A 29 20.96 19.95 19.80
CA GLN A 29 21.82 18.85 20.23
C GLN A 29 22.39 18.02 19.07
N HIS A 30 22.47 18.63 17.88
CA HIS A 30 22.99 18.05 16.65
C HIS A 30 24.47 18.36 16.47
N ASP A 31 25.15 17.54 15.69
CA ASP A 31 26.56 17.72 15.35
C ASP A 31 26.72 18.56 14.08
N ASP A 32 25.73 18.52 13.19
CA ASP A 32 25.76 19.15 11.86
C ASP A 32 24.33 19.40 11.34
N VAL A 33 24.21 20.16 10.25
CA VAL A 33 22.98 20.36 9.49
C VAL A 33 23.15 19.77 8.10
N ALA A 34 22.24 18.87 7.71
CA ALA A 34 22.31 18.19 6.42
C ALA A 34 21.04 18.42 5.59
N GLY A 35 21.25 18.58 4.28
CA GLY A 35 20.18 18.61 3.29
C GLY A 35 19.61 17.21 3.06
N VAL A 36 18.31 17.04 3.27
CA VAL A 36 17.58 15.79 2.98
C VAL A 36 16.53 16.05 1.92
N ALA A 37 16.50 15.20 0.90
CA ALA A 37 15.59 15.32 -0.22
C ALA A 37 14.21 14.72 0.09
N PHE A 38 13.15 15.49 -0.16
CA PHE A 38 11.76 15.08 -0.04
C PHE A 38 11.07 15.09 -1.40
N PRO A 39 10.33 14.04 -1.77
CA PRO A 39 9.56 14.04 -3.00
C PRO A 39 8.34 14.97 -2.90
N TYR A 40 8.03 15.67 -3.98
CA TYR A 40 6.89 16.56 -4.08
C TYR A 40 6.10 16.30 -5.37
N PHE A 41 4.85 15.87 -5.20
CA PHE A 41 3.95 15.53 -6.31
C PHE A 41 2.86 16.58 -6.55
N GLY A 42 2.73 17.58 -5.66
CA GLY A 42 1.69 18.62 -5.78
C GLY A 42 1.86 19.55 -6.98
N GLY A 43 3.02 19.47 -7.66
CA GLY A 43 3.31 20.19 -8.90
C GLY A 43 2.92 19.43 -10.18
N ASN A 44 2.55 18.16 -10.08
CA ASN A 44 2.17 17.35 -11.24
C ASN A 44 0.87 17.91 -11.85
N GLU A 45 0.94 18.28 -13.12
CA GLU A 45 -0.21 18.81 -13.84
C GLU A 45 -1.23 17.71 -14.12
N ASN A 46 -2.51 18.04 -13.96
CA ASN A 46 -3.63 17.17 -14.29
C ASN A 46 -4.70 17.99 -15.01
N PRO A 47 -5.38 17.46 -16.04
CA PRO A 47 -6.42 18.20 -16.77
C PRO A 47 -7.59 18.70 -15.91
N HIS A 48 -7.84 18.09 -14.75
CA HIS A 48 -9.04 18.31 -13.96
C HIS A 48 -8.78 18.75 -12.51
N PHE A 49 -7.51 18.81 -12.10
CA PHE A 49 -7.12 19.23 -10.75
C PHE A 49 -6.06 20.34 -10.82
N ARG A 50 -6.14 21.28 -9.89
CA ARG A 50 -5.14 22.33 -9.75
C ARG A 50 -3.84 21.73 -9.21
N SER A 51 -2.73 22.25 -9.70
CA SER A 51 -1.39 21.96 -9.20
C SER A 51 -0.73 23.23 -8.68
N VAL A 52 0.27 23.07 -7.83
CA VAL A 52 1.13 24.16 -7.36
C VAL A 52 2.55 23.80 -7.73
N ARG A 53 3.09 24.46 -8.76
CA ARG A 53 4.43 24.17 -9.27
C ARG A 53 5.51 24.47 -8.22
N GLN A 54 6.32 23.47 -7.92
CA GLN A 54 7.59 23.55 -7.19
C GLN A 54 8.53 22.49 -7.78
N GLU A 55 9.77 22.42 -7.31
CA GLU A 55 10.68 21.35 -7.69
C GLU A 55 10.12 19.97 -7.27
N PRO A 56 10.23 18.92 -8.11
CA PRO A 56 9.81 17.56 -7.74
C PRO A 56 10.55 17.00 -6.53
N VAL A 57 11.72 17.56 -6.22
CA VAL A 57 12.53 17.26 -5.05
C VAL A 57 12.75 18.54 -4.26
N LEU A 58 12.34 18.54 -3.00
CA LEU A 58 12.57 19.63 -2.05
C LEU A 58 13.68 19.23 -1.08
N VAL A 59 14.82 19.91 -1.12
CA VAL A 59 15.92 19.66 -0.19
C VAL A 59 15.72 20.49 1.07
N ARG A 60 15.48 19.83 2.21
CA ARG A 60 15.20 20.44 3.51
C ARG A 60 16.40 20.35 4.43
N GLN A 61 16.61 21.38 5.25
CA GLN A 61 17.72 21.39 6.21
C GLN A 61 17.31 20.73 7.53
N LEU A 62 18.06 19.71 7.96
CA LEU A 62 17.75 18.92 9.15
C LEU A 62 18.92 18.84 10.13
N PRO A 63 18.63 18.88 11.45
CA PRO A 63 19.64 18.68 12.49
C PRO A 63 20.01 17.20 12.57
N VAL A 64 21.28 16.85 12.35
CA VAL A 64 21.74 15.45 12.31
C VAL A 64 22.79 15.15 13.38
N LYS A 65 22.88 13.88 13.77
CA LYS A 65 24.00 13.35 14.58
C LYS A 65 24.78 12.31 13.81
N ARG A 66 26.09 12.25 14.03
CA ARG A 66 26.99 11.24 13.45
C ARG A 66 27.12 10.07 14.42
N LEU A 67 26.84 8.86 13.94
CA LEU A 67 26.97 7.64 14.72
C LEU A 67 27.92 6.66 14.03
N ALA A 68 28.85 6.11 14.80
CA ALA A 68 29.61 4.94 14.40
C ALA A 68 28.71 3.69 14.49
N LEU A 69 28.65 2.93 13.40
CA LEU A 69 27.94 1.67 13.31
C LEU A 69 28.82 0.50 13.77
N ALA A 70 28.20 -0.65 14.00
CA ALA A 70 28.90 -1.87 14.46
C ALA A 70 29.94 -2.40 13.45
N ASP A 71 29.81 -2.06 12.17
CA ASP A 71 30.78 -2.40 11.11
C ASP A 71 31.95 -1.40 11.01
N GLY A 72 31.99 -0.40 11.89
CA GLY A 72 32.99 0.66 11.92
C GLY A 72 32.71 1.83 10.97
N SER A 73 31.67 1.76 10.13
CA SER A 73 31.29 2.87 9.26
C SER A 73 30.54 3.97 10.02
N GLU A 74 30.63 5.21 9.58
CA GLU A 74 29.88 6.34 10.15
C GLU A 74 28.62 6.63 9.33
N ARG A 75 27.50 6.95 9.99
CA ARG A 75 26.28 7.45 9.35
C ARG A 75 25.70 8.64 10.09
N MET A 76 25.09 9.55 9.32
CA MET A 76 24.24 10.60 9.87
C MET A 76 22.85 10.04 10.14
N VAL A 77 22.29 10.40 11.30
CA VAL A 77 20.93 10.05 11.69
C VAL A 77 20.13 11.29 12.05
N VAL A 78 18.82 11.19 11.88
CA VAL A 78 17.85 12.23 12.24
C VAL A 78 16.61 11.56 12.83
N SER A 79 15.87 12.27 13.69
CA SER A 79 14.63 11.74 14.25
C SER A 79 13.48 11.82 13.25
N VAL A 80 12.48 10.95 13.43
CA VAL A 80 11.23 11.02 12.65
C VAL A 80 10.50 12.35 12.90
N TYR A 81 10.57 12.90 14.12
CA TYR A 81 9.95 14.17 14.47
C TYR A 81 10.54 15.33 13.63
N ASP A 82 11.86 15.39 13.49
CA ASP A 82 12.51 16.42 12.68
C ASP A 82 12.19 16.24 11.19
N LEU A 83 12.18 15.00 10.68
CA LEU A 83 11.76 14.68 9.31
C LEU A 83 10.32 15.11 9.02
N VAL A 84 9.41 14.90 9.97
CA VAL A 84 7.99 15.29 9.83
C VAL A 84 7.86 16.81 9.78
N LEU A 85 8.51 17.56 10.68
CA LEU A 85 8.47 19.02 10.68
C LEU A 85 9.04 19.61 9.39
N ALA A 86 10.16 19.07 8.90
CA ALA A 86 10.76 19.45 7.62
C ALA A 86 9.84 19.13 6.44
N ASN A 87 9.20 17.96 6.43
CA ASN A 87 8.21 17.59 5.40
C ASN A 87 7.02 18.56 5.38
N TYR A 88 6.53 19.01 6.54
CA TYR A 88 5.47 20.03 6.63
C TYR A 88 5.95 21.46 6.27
N GLY A 89 7.27 21.65 6.08
CA GLY A 89 7.87 22.91 5.67
C GLY A 89 7.90 23.97 6.76
N LEU A 90 8.08 23.57 8.01
CA LEU A 90 8.17 24.50 9.14
C LEU A 90 9.60 25.04 9.28
N ASP A 91 9.74 26.36 9.28
CA ASP A 91 11.02 27.00 9.60
C ASP A 91 11.36 26.81 11.09
N ARG A 92 12.62 26.46 11.34
CA ARG A 92 13.18 26.14 12.66
C ARG A 92 14.54 26.81 12.88
N GLY A 93 14.87 27.81 12.07
CA GLY A 93 16.13 28.55 12.16
C GLY A 93 17.33 27.80 11.58
N LEU A 94 17.10 26.94 10.58
CA LEU A 94 18.14 26.16 9.90
C LEU A 94 18.45 26.67 8.47
N ASP A 95 17.98 27.87 8.12
CA ASP A 95 18.13 28.49 6.80
C ASP A 95 17.60 27.60 5.65
N ASP A 96 16.40 27.04 5.84
CA ASP A 96 15.73 26.21 4.83
C ASP A 96 14.87 27.07 3.88
N GLY A 97 15.39 27.34 2.68
CA GLY A 97 14.71 28.13 1.65
C GLY A 97 13.39 27.54 1.12
N HIS A 98 13.09 26.27 1.40
CA HIS A 98 11.81 25.66 1.07
C HIS A 98 10.79 25.77 2.21
N SER A 99 11.21 26.12 3.43
CA SER A 99 10.32 26.31 4.57
C SER A 99 9.50 27.59 4.46
N ALA A 100 8.37 27.61 5.17
CA ALA A 100 7.47 28.75 5.21
C ALA A 100 7.77 29.61 6.44
N ASN A 101 7.81 30.93 6.24
CA ASN A 101 7.91 31.91 7.32
C ASN A 101 6.53 32.21 7.93
N ASN A 102 5.47 32.07 7.13
CA ASN A 102 4.10 32.31 7.55
C ASN A 102 3.09 31.53 6.68
N TYR A 103 1.81 31.54 7.07
CA TYR A 103 0.75 30.79 6.38
C TYR A 103 0.42 31.27 4.96
N ASN A 104 0.80 32.50 4.60
CA ASN A 104 0.56 33.07 3.27
C ASN A 104 1.62 32.68 2.24
N ASP A 105 2.75 32.15 2.67
CA ASP A 105 3.79 31.69 1.76
C ASP A 105 3.30 30.46 1.00
N VAL A 106 3.42 30.46 -0.33
CA VAL A 106 3.01 29.32 -1.16
C VAL A 106 4.14 28.29 -1.16
N LYS A 107 4.22 27.50 -0.07
CA LYS A 107 5.22 26.44 0.14
C LYS A 107 4.51 25.15 0.53
N ALA A 108 5.09 24.00 0.16
CA ALA A 108 4.59 22.72 0.65
C ALA A 108 4.81 22.65 2.18
N TYR A 109 3.79 22.55 3.05
CA TYR A 109 2.33 22.41 2.79
C TYR A 109 1.51 23.43 3.60
N THR A 110 1.65 24.72 3.30
CA THR A 110 0.98 25.84 4.00
C THR A 110 -0.51 25.96 3.69
N PRO A 111 -1.28 26.74 4.48
CA PRO A 111 -2.65 27.12 4.12
C PRO A 111 -2.79 27.80 2.76
N ALA A 112 -1.87 28.68 2.36
CA ALA A 112 -1.89 29.29 1.03
C ALA A 112 -1.64 28.28 -0.10
N TRP A 113 -0.75 27.30 0.11
CA TRP A 113 -0.60 26.17 -0.80
C TRP A 113 -1.88 25.33 -0.89
N GLY A 114 -2.49 25.02 0.27
CA GLY A 114 -3.73 24.24 0.35
C GLY A 114 -4.92 24.91 -0.32
N GLU A 115 -5.02 26.25 -0.23
CA GLU A 115 -6.04 27.04 -0.92
C GLU A 115 -5.93 26.92 -2.44
N GLN A 116 -4.71 26.92 -2.99
CA GLN A 116 -4.52 26.76 -4.43
C GLN A 116 -4.89 25.36 -4.91
N ILE A 117 -4.51 24.31 -4.18
CA ILE A 117 -4.84 22.92 -4.53
C ILE A 117 -6.35 22.66 -4.39
N THR A 118 -6.91 22.95 -3.22
CA THR A 118 -8.25 22.51 -2.83
C THR A 118 -9.34 23.54 -3.12
N GLY A 119 -8.99 24.83 -3.20
CA GLY A 119 -9.94 25.95 -3.34
C GLY A 119 -10.67 26.31 -2.05
N VAL A 120 -10.37 25.62 -0.95
CA VAL A 120 -10.84 26.02 0.38
C VAL A 120 -10.06 27.26 0.79
N PRO A 121 -10.72 28.39 1.12
CA PRO A 121 -10.03 29.60 1.56
C PRO A 121 -9.10 29.31 2.76
N ARG A 122 -7.86 29.80 2.71
CA ARG A 122 -6.80 29.54 3.69
C ARG A 122 -7.22 29.89 5.11
N ARG A 123 -8.00 30.97 5.28
CA ARG A 123 -8.58 31.38 6.56
C ARG A 123 -9.40 30.27 7.22
N HIS A 124 -10.13 29.47 6.44
CA HIS A 124 -10.91 28.35 6.97
C HIS A 124 -10.02 27.18 7.37
N ILE A 125 -8.99 26.89 6.57
CA ILE A 125 -7.96 25.89 6.93
C ILE A 125 -7.33 26.26 8.27
N GLU A 126 -6.90 27.52 8.42
CA GLU A 126 -6.28 28.03 9.64
C GLU A 126 -7.22 28.00 10.85
N THR A 127 -8.44 28.54 10.71
CA THR A 127 -9.41 28.60 11.82
C THR A 127 -9.76 27.20 12.30
N ILE A 128 -10.12 26.29 11.39
CA ILE A 128 -10.56 24.95 11.77
C ILE A 128 -9.40 24.12 12.34
N ALA A 129 -8.20 24.22 11.78
CA ALA A 129 -7.03 23.53 12.35
C ALA A 129 -6.75 24.00 13.79
N ARG A 130 -6.84 25.31 14.05
CA ARG A 130 -6.63 25.89 15.39
C ARG A 130 -7.72 25.48 16.36
N GLU A 131 -9.00 25.59 15.98
CA GLU A 131 -10.13 25.21 16.84
C GLU A 131 -10.13 23.71 17.16
N PHE A 132 -9.78 22.87 16.18
CA PHE A 132 -9.67 21.43 16.35
C PHE A 132 -8.58 21.06 17.37
N ALA A 133 -7.39 21.66 17.22
CA ALA A 133 -6.26 21.44 18.13
C ALA A 133 -6.53 22.02 19.52
N GLU A 134 -7.12 23.21 19.61
CA GLU A 134 -7.49 23.85 20.86
C GLU A 134 -8.52 23.03 21.65
N THR A 135 -9.51 22.46 20.96
CA THR A 135 -10.47 21.55 21.57
C THR A 135 -9.76 20.32 22.12
N ALA A 136 -8.88 19.70 21.34
CA ALA A 136 -8.13 18.52 21.79
C ALA A 136 -7.24 18.85 22.99
N HIS A 137 -6.54 19.99 22.98
CA HIS A 137 -5.72 20.46 24.08
C HIS A 137 -6.55 20.63 25.38
N LYS A 138 -7.65 21.39 25.30
CA LYS A 138 -8.56 21.64 26.45
C LYS A 138 -9.18 20.37 27.03
N THR A 139 -9.41 19.38 26.17
CA THR A 139 -10.19 18.19 26.52
C THR A 139 -9.36 16.93 26.67
N HIS A 140 -8.03 17.02 26.53
CA HIS A 140 -7.12 15.89 26.52
C HIS A 140 -7.47 14.87 25.42
N GLY A 141 -7.57 15.35 24.18
CA GLY A 141 -7.70 14.54 22.98
C GLY A 141 -9.13 14.33 22.45
N ARG A 142 -10.16 15.02 22.97
CA ARG A 142 -11.57 14.82 22.53
C ARG A 142 -11.93 15.61 21.26
N SER A 143 -11.09 15.48 20.23
CA SER A 143 -11.39 15.87 18.85
C SER A 143 -11.37 14.62 17.97
N MET A 144 -12.33 14.49 17.06
CA MET A 144 -12.54 13.29 16.27
C MET A 144 -12.73 13.63 14.79
N ILE A 145 -12.22 12.77 13.91
CA ILE A 145 -12.51 12.82 12.48
C ILE A 145 -13.31 11.57 12.11
N ILE A 146 -14.54 11.77 11.66
CA ILE A 146 -15.39 10.72 11.08
C ILE A 146 -15.17 10.73 9.57
N LEU A 147 -14.81 9.59 9.00
CA LEU A 147 -14.44 9.46 7.59
C LEU A 147 -14.97 8.16 6.98
N GLY A 148 -15.09 8.13 5.65
CA GLY A 148 -15.59 6.98 4.92
C GLY A 148 -15.11 6.92 3.47
N ALA A 149 -15.92 6.30 2.61
CA ALA A 149 -15.54 6.00 1.21
C ALA A 149 -15.18 7.24 0.37
N GLY A 150 -15.73 8.42 0.68
CA GLY A 150 -15.46 9.66 -0.08
C GLY A 150 -13.97 10.06 -0.13
N VAL A 151 -13.18 9.64 0.86
CA VAL A 151 -11.72 9.82 0.87
C VAL A 151 -10.94 8.51 0.70
N ASN A 152 -11.59 7.37 0.97
CA ASN A 152 -10.97 6.03 0.91
C ASN A 152 -10.99 5.38 -0.48
N HIS A 153 -11.90 5.78 -1.37
CA HIS A 153 -12.04 5.17 -2.70
C HIS A 153 -11.26 5.92 -3.79
N TRP A 154 -10.26 6.70 -3.38
CA TRP A 154 -9.28 7.30 -4.27
C TRP A 154 -8.05 6.39 -4.40
N TYR A 155 -7.34 6.48 -5.54
CA TYR A 155 -6.10 5.73 -5.73
C TYR A 155 -5.07 6.04 -4.63
N HIS A 156 -4.91 7.33 -4.29
CA HIS A 156 -4.07 7.80 -3.18
C HIS A 156 -4.84 7.93 -1.85
N MET A 157 -5.69 6.95 -1.51
CA MET A 157 -6.46 6.94 -0.26
C MET A 157 -5.59 6.98 0.99
N ASP A 158 -4.39 6.42 0.91
CA ASP A 158 -3.41 6.37 1.98
C ASP A 158 -2.91 7.78 2.34
N MET A 159 -2.73 8.67 1.37
CA MET A 159 -2.36 10.06 1.60
C MET A 159 -3.48 10.82 2.32
N ASN A 160 -4.74 10.64 1.88
CA ASN A 160 -5.90 11.21 2.57
C ASN A 160 -5.96 10.75 4.03
N TYR A 161 -5.76 9.46 4.27
CA TYR A 161 -5.83 8.87 5.61
C TYR A 161 -4.68 9.36 6.49
N ARG A 162 -3.45 9.31 6.00
CA ARG A 162 -2.26 9.73 6.75
C ARG A 162 -2.31 11.21 7.11
N GLY A 163 -2.86 12.07 6.25
CA GLY A 163 -3.11 13.48 6.57
C GLY A 163 -4.02 13.63 7.79
N MET A 164 -5.18 12.98 7.79
CA MET A 164 -6.12 13.02 8.92
C MET A 164 -5.58 12.34 10.18
N ILE A 165 -4.88 11.21 10.02
CA ILE A 165 -4.25 10.49 11.13
C ILE A 165 -3.19 11.35 11.80
N ASN A 166 -2.34 12.04 11.03
CA ASN A 166 -1.33 12.95 11.59
C ASN A 166 -1.97 14.05 12.44
N MET A 167 -3.05 14.67 11.97
CA MET A 167 -3.79 15.68 12.76
C MET A 167 -4.22 15.13 14.13
N LEU A 168 -4.77 13.91 14.15
CA LEU A 168 -5.23 13.26 15.38
C LEU A 168 -4.08 12.83 16.29
N VAL A 169 -2.97 12.34 15.74
CA VAL A 169 -1.78 11.97 16.50
C VAL A 169 -1.12 13.20 17.11
N PHE A 170 -0.95 14.29 16.35
CA PHE A 170 -0.38 15.54 16.86
C PHE A 170 -1.24 16.17 17.97
N CYS A 171 -2.54 15.94 17.94
CA CYS A 171 -3.48 16.42 18.95
C CYS A 171 -3.74 15.43 20.10
N GLY A 172 -3.05 14.27 20.13
CA GLY A 172 -3.22 13.27 21.20
C GLY A 172 -4.61 12.63 21.25
N CYS A 173 -5.33 12.55 20.12
CA CYS A 173 -6.72 12.13 20.08
C CYS A 173 -6.92 10.60 20.00
N VAL A 174 -5.96 9.88 19.41
CA VAL A 174 -6.09 8.43 19.20
C VAL A 174 -5.98 7.71 20.54
N GLY A 175 -7.02 6.93 20.89
CA GLY A 175 -7.08 6.17 22.14
C GLY A 175 -7.84 6.87 23.27
N GLN A 176 -8.30 8.11 23.08
CA GLN A 176 -9.09 8.86 24.06
C GLN A 176 -10.59 8.77 23.76
N THR A 177 -11.41 8.56 24.80
CA THR A 177 -12.87 8.55 24.65
C THR A 177 -13.39 9.90 24.17
N GLY A 178 -14.12 9.91 23.05
CA GLY A 178 -14.61 11.13 22.41
C GLY A 178 -13.63 11.75 21.41
N GLY A 179 -12.48 11.12 21.16
CA GLY A 179 -11.51 11.53 20.15
C GLY A 179 -11.07 10.40 19.22
N GLY A 180 -10.32 10.77 18.19
CA GLY A 180 -9.56 9.82 17.37
C GLY A 180 -10.08 9.62 15.94
N TRP A 181 -9.60 8.53 15.34
CA TRP A 181 -9.86 8.17 13.94
C TRP A 181 -11.09 7.26 13.88
N ALA A 182 -12.18 7.76 13.30
CA ALA A 182 -13.47 7.08 13.27
C ALA A 182 -13.85 6.73 11.82
N HIS A 183 -13.22 5.68 11.31
CA HIS A 183 -13.46 5.16 9.97
C HIS A 183 -14.70 4.28 9.90
N TYR A 184 -15.60 4.60 8.97
CA TYR A 184 -16.79 3.81 8.69
C TYR A 184 -16.95 3.55 7.18
N VAL A 185 -16.95 2.27 6.82
CA VAL A 185 -17.23 1.78 5.46
C VAL A 185 -18.26 0.65 5.52
N GLY A 186 -17.90 -0.58 5.16
CA GLY A 186 -18.73 -1.76 5.38
C GLY A 186 -18.67 -2.27 6.82
N GLN A 187 -19.53 -3.25 7.10
CA GLN A 187 -19.63 -3.89 8.42
C GLN A 187 -18.53 -4.95 8.61
N GLU A 188 -17.29 -4.51 8.81
CA GLU A 188 -16.12 -5.40 8.92
C GLU A 188 -15.92 -6.04 10.30
N LYS A 189 -16.33 -5.34 11.37
CA LYS A 189 -16.06 -5.76 12.74
C LYS A 189 -16.95 -6.92 13.21
N LEU A 190 -16.58 -8.15 12.85
CA LEU A 190 -17.11 -9.38 13.43
C LEU A 190 -16.54 -9.55 14.84
N ARG A 191 -17.30 -9.15 15.86
CA ARG A 191 -16.84 -9.11 17.26
C ARG A 191 -16.29 -10.45 17.78
N PRO A 192 -16.97 -11.61 17.62
CA PRO A 192 -16.45 -12.90 18.10
C PRO A 192 -15.45 -13.54 17.10
N GLN A 193 -14.43 -12.78 16.68
CA GLN A 193 -13.50 -13.15 15.60
C GLN A 193 -12.87 -14.54 15.82
N THR A 194 -12.29 -14.80 17.00
CA THR A 194 -11.56 -16.04 17.28
C THR A 194 -12.46 -17.28 17.43
N GLY A 195 -13.75 -17.09 17.70
CA GLY A 195 -14.74 -18.17 17.69
C GLY A 195 -15.26 -18.47 16.28
N TRP A 196 -15.41 -17.44 15.45
CA TRP A 196 -15.89 -17.58 14.08
C TRP A 196 -14.82 -18.12 13.11
N LEU A 197 -13.56 -17.67 13.24
CA LEU A 197 -12.46 -18.09 12.36
C LEU A 197 -12.31 -19.61 12.20
N PRO A 198 -12.26 -20.42 13.28
CA PRO A 198 -12.12 -21.87 13.13
C PRO A 198 -13.32 -22.49 12.44
N LEU A 199 -14.54 -22.05 12.75
CA LEU A 199 -15.76 -22.52 12.10
C LEU A 199 -15.76 -22.20 10.59
N ALA A 200 -15.47 -20.94 10.24
CA ALA A 200 -15.58 -20.47 8.85
C ALA A 200 -14.54 -21.06 7.91
N PHE A 201 -13.34 -21.36 8.44
CA PHE A 201 -12.21 -21.86 7.66
C PHE A 201 -11.80 -23.29 8.03
N ALA A 202 -12.64 -24.02 8.76
CA ALA A 202 -12.42 -25.39 9.23
C ALA A 202 -11.07 -25.59 9.95
N LEU A 203 -10.63 -24.60 10.74
CA LEU A 203 -9.31 -24.62 11.40
C LEU A 203 -9.25 -25.57 12.59
N ASP A 204 -10.41 -26.06 13.03
CA ASP A 204 -10.57 -27.16 13.96
C ASP A 204 -10.25 -28.52 13.33
N TRP A 205 -10.35 -28.65 12.01
CA TRP A 205 -10.01 -29.88 11.26
C TRP A 205 -8.66 -29.80 10.56
N ASN A 206 -8.36 -28.71 9.87
CA ASN A 206 -7.15 -28.57 9.04
C ASN A 206 -6.60 -27.15 9.06
N ARG A 207 -5.28 -27.01 9.02
CA ARG A 207 -4.59 -25.70 9.01
C ARG A 207 -3.39 -25.75 8.07
N PRO A 208 -3.08 -24.67 7.31
CA PRO A 208 -3.84 -23.41 7.14
C PRO A 208 -4.94 -23.50 6.05
N PRO A 209 -5.89 -22.54 5.98
CA PRO A 209 -6.80 -22.41 4.84
C PRO A 209 -6.12 -21.69 3.66
N ARG A 210 -6.78 -21.61 2.50
CA ARG A 210 -6.33 -20.82 1.34
C ARG A 210 -7.08 -19.49 1.24
N GLN A 211 -6.61 -18.48 1.95
CA GLN A 211 -7.12 -17.10 1.80
C GLN A 211 -6.46 -16.43 0.59
N MET A 212 -7.21 -15.52 -0.05
CA MET A 212 -6.75 -14.77 -1.23
C MET A 212 -7.24 -13.32 -1.15
N ASN A 213 -6.42 -12.36 -1.58
CA ASN A 213 -6.82 -10.96 -1.72
C ASN A 213 -7.50 -10.73 -3.08
N SER A 214 -8.79 -10.41 -3.08
CA SER A 214 -9.62 -10.45 -4.28
C SER A 214 -9.25 -9.42 -5.36
N THR A 215 -8.64 -8.28 -5.00
CA THR A 215 -8.22 -7.28 -5.99
C THR A 215 -7.22 -7.88 -6.98
N SER A 216 -6.14 -8.51 -6.50
CA SER A 216 -5.16 -9.18 -7.36
C SER A 216 -5.77 -10.36 -8.10
N PHE A 217 -6.63 -11.13 -7.44
CA PHE A 217 -7.33 -12.27 -8.06
C PHE A 217 -8.14 -11.85 -9.28
N PHE A 218 -9.00 -10.82 -9.15
CA PHE A 218 -9.84 -10.37 -10.28
C PHE A 218 -9.06 -9.54 -11.29
N TYR A 219 -8.06 -8.76 -10.87
CA TYR A 219 -7.17 -8.07 -11.80
C TYR A 219 -6.50 -9.04 -12.76
N ASN A 220 -6.05 -10.20 -12.23
CA ASN A 220 -5.50 -11.30 -13.02
C ASN A 220 -6.57 -12.04 -13.85
N HIS A 221 -7.54 -12.69 -13.20
CA HIS A 221 -8.43 -13.66 -13.86
C HIS A 221 -9.55 -13.03 -14.70
N ALA A 222 -9.96 -11.80 -14.40
CA ALA A 222 -10.80 -11.04 -15.32
C ALA A 222 -9.97 -10.30 -16.38
N SER A 223 -8.65 -10.56 -16.45
CA SER A 223 -7.73 -10.03 -17.46
C SER A 223 -7.71 -8.51 -17.59
N GLN A 224 -8.05 -7.78 -16.51
CA GLN A 224 -8.04 -6.31 -16.51
C GLN A 224 -6.64 -5.75 -16.72
N TRP A 225 -5.62 -6.48 -16.25
CA TRP A 225 -4.22 -6.16 -16.45
C TRP A 225 -3.82 -6.03 -17.93
N ARG A 226 -4.53 -6.70 -18.85
CA ARG A 226 -4.27 -6.62 -20.30
C ARG A 226 -4.61 -5.26 -20.90
N TYR A 227 -5.28 -4.40 -20.13
CA TYR A 227 -5.78 -3.09 -20.54
C TYR A 227 -5.22 -1.96 -19.65
N GLU A 228 -4.19 -2.28 -18.85
CA GLU A 228 -3.60 -1.32 -17.93
C GLU A 228 -3.01 -0.12 -18.68
N LYS A 229 -3.20 1.06 -18.09
CA LYS A 229 -2.64 2.32 -18.62
C LYS A 229 -1.71 2.99 -17.64
N LEU A 230 -1.83 2.67 -16.36
CA LEU A 230 -0.98 3.22 -15.32
C LEU A 230 0.32 2.42 -15.23
N THR A 231 1.45 3.09 -15.37
CA THR A 231 2.75 2.45 -15.18
C THR A 231 3.26 2.64 -13.75
N ALA A 232 4.11 1.71 -13.29
CA ALA A 232 4.76 1.86 -11.98
C ALA A 232 5.66 3.10 -11.96
N GLN A 233 6.29 3.43 -13.08
CA GLN A 233 7.24 4.51 -13.28
C GLN A 233 6.60 5.88 -13.00
N GLU A 234 5.35 6.08 -13.40
CA GLU A 234 4.57 7.31 -13.11
C GLU A 234 4.30 7.52 -11.62
N LEU A 235 4.43 6.47 -10.79
CA LEU A 235 4.16 6.50 -9.35
C LEU A 235 5.44 6.59 -8.49
N LEU A 236 6.61 6.41 -9.09
CA LEU A 236 7.86 6.37 -8.34
C LEU A 236 8.20 7.74 -7.75
N SER A 237 8.87 7.70 -6.60
CA SER A 237 9.55 8.89 -6.09
C SER A 237 10.58 9.36 -7.13
N PRO A 238 10.73 10.68 -7.37
CA PRO A 238 11.81 11.21 -8.20
C PRO A 238 13.21 10.93 -7.64
N LEU A 239 13.30 10.41 -6.41
CA LEU A 239 14.55 9.97 -5.77
C LEU A 239 14.83 8.47 -5.95
N ALA A 240 13.87 7.71 -6.49
CA ALA A 240 14.03 6.29 -6.73
C ALA A 240 14.83 6.07 -8.02
N ASP A 241 15.61 4.99 -8.07
CA ASP A 241 16.23 4.51 -9.29
C ASP A 241 15.18 3.74 -10.11
N PRO A 242 14.65 4.29 -11.23
CA PRO A 242 13.58 3.66 -11.99
C PRO A 242 14.00 2.32 -12.62
N ALA A 243 15.30 2.09 -12.84
CA ALA A 243 15.79 0.84 -13.39
C ALA A 243 15.55 -0.37 -12.45
N LYS A 244 15.37 -0.13 -11.15
CA LYS A 244 15.05 -1.17 -10.15
C LYS A 244 13.57 -1.55 -10.11
N PHE A 245 12.72 -0.81 -10.83
CA PHE A 245 11.27 -0.90 -10.76
C PHE A 245 10.66 -0.96 -12.17
N SER A 246 11.19 -1.85 -13.03
CA SER A 246 10.65 -2.13 -14.37
C SER A 246 9.44 -3.07 -14.34
N GLY A 247 8.79 -3.22 -15.50
CA GLY A 247 7.67 -4.14 -15.69
C GLY A 247 6.29 -3.52 -15.47
N HIS A 248 5.29 -4.35 -15.73
CA HIS A 248 3.86 -4.06 -15.61
C HIS A 248 3.41 -4.11 -14.13
N LEU A 249 2.30 -3.46 -13.75
CA LEU A 249 1.79 -3.53 -12.37
C LEU A 249 1.52 -4.97 -11.89
N ILE A 250 1.12 -5.87 -12.80
CA ILE A 250 0.96 -7.30 -12.50
C ILE A 250 2.29 -7.98 -12.13
N ASP A 251 3.41 -7.54 -12.68
CA ASP A 251 4.74 -8.11 -12.39
C ASP A 251 5.12 -7.89 -10.93
N PHE A 252 4.78 -6.73 -10.38
CA PHE A 252 4.94 -6.44 -8.95
C PHE A 252 4.08 -7.37 -8.08
N ASN A 253 2.89 -7.76 -8.56
CA ASN A 253 2.06 -8.72 -7.86
C ASN A 253 2.68 -10.13 -7.87
N VAL A 254 3.16 -10.60 -9.03
CA VAL A 254 3.84 -11.90 -9.15
C VAL A 254 5.12 -11.94 -8.30
N ARG A 255 5.90 -10.86 -8.29
CA ARG A 255 7.07 -10.67 -7.41
C ARG A 255 6.68 -10.78 -5.93
N ALA A 256 5.61 -10.09 -5.53
CA ALA A 256 5.11 -10.13 -4.15
C ALA A 256 4.61 -11.53 -3.76
N GLU A 257 3.92 -12.24 -4.66
CA GLU A 257 3.44 -13.60 -4.43
C GLU A 257 4.60 -14.57 -4.17
N ARG A 258 5.61 -14.61 -5.05
CA ARG A 258 6.74 -15.54 -4.91
C ARG A 258 7.67 -15.23 -3.72
N MET A 259 7.66 -13.98 -3.23
CA MET A 259 8.36 -13.57 -2.01
C MET A 259 7.56 -13.84 -0.73
N GLY A 260 6.34 -14.38 -0.84
CA GLY A 260 5.47 -14.66 0.31
C GLY A 260 4.85 -13.40 0.94
N TRP A 261 4.82 -12.28 0.21
CA TRP A 261 4.19 -11.03 0.67
C TRP A 261 2.68 -11.04 0.46
N LEU A 262 2.22 -11.64 -0.64
CA LEU A 262 0.81 -11.82 -0.98
C LEU A 262 0.47 -13.30 -1.20
N PRO A 263 -0.78 -13.73 -0.97
CA PRO A 263 -1.22 -15.07 -1.35
C PRO A 263 -1.45 -15.19 -2.86
N SER A 264 -1.52 -16.44 -3.35
CA SER A 264 -1.79 -16.81 -4.75
C SER A 264 -3.02 -17.71 -4.85
N ALA A 265 -3.85 -17.53 -5.89
CA ALA A 265 -4.94 -18.44 -6.22
C ALA A 265 -5.28 -18.42 -7.72
N PRO A 266 -5.14 -19.54 -8.45
CA PRO A 266 -4.45 -20.78 -8.05
C PRO A 266 -2.99 -20.55 -7.60
N GLN A 267 -2.43 -21.47 -6.82
CA GLN A 267 -1.09 -21.29 -6.23
C GLN A 267 0.03 -21.71 -7.19
N LEU A 268 -0.02 -22.97 -7.65
CA LEU A 268 0.99 -23.59 -8.48
C LEU A 268 0.40 -23.92 -9.85
N ASN A 269 1.24 -24.00 -10.87
CA ASN A 269 0.87 -24.36 -12.24
C ASN A 269 0.52 -25.86 -12.44
N LEU A 270 0.20 -26.57 -11.36
CA LEU A 270 -0.17 -27.97 -11.35
C LEU A 270 -1.16 -28.25 -10.23
N ASN A 271 -1.78 -29.44 -10.25
CA ASN A 271 -2.65 -29.88 -9.17
C ASN A 271 -1.81 -30.11 -7.89
N PRO A 272 -1.97 -29.29 -6.82
CA PRO A 272 -1.12 -29.39 -5.63
C PRO A 272 -1.22 -30.74 -4.90
N LEU A 273 -2.26 -31.53 -5.16
CA LEU A 273 -2.41 -32.88 -4.59
C LEU A 273 -1.44 -33.91 -5.20
N SER A 274 -0.89 -33.65 -6.39
CA SER A 274 0.06 -34.57 -7.04
C SER A 274 1.51 -34.39 -6.54
N VAL A 275 1.79 -33.31 -5.81
CA VAL A 275 3.15 -32.97 -5.33
C VAL A 275 3.72 -34.08 -4.44
N LYS A 276 2.90 -34.63 -3.53
CA LYS A 276 3.35 -35.68 -2.61
C LYS A 276 3.85 -36.92 -3.34
N ALA A 277 3.12 -37.38 -4.35
CA ALA A 277 3.51 -38.54 -5.15
C ALA A 277 4.81 -38.30 -5.93
N SER A 278 5.04 -37.06 -6.39
CA SER A 278 6.28 -36.70 -7.10
C SER A 278 7.47 -36.63 -6.14
N ALA A 279 7.26 -36.07 -4.95
CA ALA A 279 8.27 -36.01 -3.89
C ALA A 279 8.71 -37.42 -3.43
N ASP A 280 7.75 -38.33 -3.26
CA ASP A 280 8.03 -39.73 -2.87
C ASP A 280 8.91 -40.45 -3.90
N LYS A 281 8.64 -40.26 -5.20
CA LYS A 281 9.46 -40.82 -6.28
C LYS A 281 10.88 -40.26 -6.29
N ALA A 282 11.05 -39.02 -5.86
CA ALA A 282 12.35 -38.35 -5.76
C ALA A 282 13.08 -38.66 -4.43
N GLY A 283 12.45 -39.37 -3.49
CA GLY A 283 13.03 -39.64 -2.17
C GLY A 283 13.17 -38.40 -1.29
N LEU A 284 12.32 -37.37 -1.50
CA LEU A 284 12.36 -36.09 -0.78
C LEU A 284 11.08 -35.85 0.02
N SER A 285 11.15 -34.97 1.02
CA SER A 285 9.94 -34.43 1.64
C SER A 285 9.16 -33.58 0.62
N ALA A 286 7.85 -33.45 0.78
CA ALA A 286 7.03 -32.61 -0.11
C ALA A 286 7.49 -31.14 -0.10
N ALA A 287 7.96 -30.63 1.04
CA ALA A 287 8.47 -29.27 1.16
C ALA A 287 9.79 -29.09 0.39
N ASP A 288 10.76 -29.99 0.59
CA ASP A 288 12.07 -29.90 -0.07
C ASP A 288 11.94 -30.09 -1.58
N TYR A 289 11.12 -31.06 -2.02
CA TYR A 289 10.81 -31.26 -3.43
C TYR A 289 10.19 -30.00 -4.04
N THR A 290 9.21 -29.39 -3.37
CA THR A 290 8.55 -28.17 -3.88
C THR A 290 9.54 -27.02 -4.02
N VAL A 291 10.37 -26.77 -3.01
CA VAL A 291 11.39 -25.70 -3.05
C VAL A 291 12.41 -25.96 -4.16
N GLN A 292 12.89 -27.20 -4.30
CA GLN A 292 13.81 -27.57 -5.37
C GLN A 292 13.17 -27.42 -6.76
N ALA A 293 11.92 -27.83 -6.91
CA ALA A 293 11.19 -27.74 -8.17
C ALA A 293 10.86 -26.29 -8.55
N LEU A 294 10.54 -25.41 -7.57
CA LEU A 294 10.38 -23.97 -7.79
C LEU A 294 11.70 -23.32 -8.24
N LYS A 295 12.83 -23.64 -7.58
CA LYS A 295 14.15 -23.11 -7.94
C LYS A 295 14.61 -23.53 -9.34
N SER A 296 14.25 -24.74 -9.76
CA SER A 296 14.60 -25.28 -11.08
C SER A 296 13.61 -24.91 -12.19
N GLY A 297 12.44 -24.36 -11.84
CA GLY A 297 11.37 -24.04 -12.78
C GLY A 297 10.49 -25.23 -13.19
N ALA A 298 10.71 -26.42 -12.61
CA ALA A 298 9.85 -27.59 -12.85
C ALA A 298 8.43 -27.41 -12.28
N ILE A 299 8.31 -26.64 -11.20
CA ILE A 299 7.04 -26.10 -10.69
C ILE A 299 7.15 -24.59 -10.79
N ARG A 300 6.06 -23.92 -11.19
CA ARG A 300 5.98 -22.46 -11.28
C ARG A 300 4.77 -21.94 -10.50
N PHE A 301 4.77 -20.65 -10.16
CA PHE A 301 3.56 -20.03 -9.65
C PHE A 301 2.53 -19.92 -10.79
N ALA A 302 1.26 -20.19 -10.47
CA ALA A 302 0.20 -20.18 -11.49
C ALA A 302 0.01 -18.79 -12.12
N CYS A 303 0.27 -17.73 -11.35
CA CYS A 303 0.15 -16.33 -11.78
C CYS A 303 1.17 -15.92 -12.86
N GLU A 304 2.24 -16.69 -13.08
CA GLU A 304 3.17 -16.46 -14.19
C GLU A 304 2.56 -16.87 -15.55
N GLN A 305 1.55 -17.75 -15.54
CA GLN A 305 0.91 -18.28 -16.75
C GLN A 305 -0.62 -18.37 -16.60
N PRO A 306 -1.33 -17.26 -16.31
CA PRO A 306 -2.76 -17.30 -16.00
C PRO A 306 -3.60 -17.78 -17.18
N ASP A 307 -3.17 -17.49 -18.41
CA ASP A 307 -3.86 -17.84 -19.67
C ASP A 307 -3.47 -19.24 -20.21
N SER A 308 -2.79 -20.08 -19.42
CA SER A 308 -2.33 -21.42 -19.87
C SER A 308 -3.43 -22.47 -20.07
N GLY A 309 -4.69 -22.14 -19.77
CA GLY A 309 -5.82 -23.08 -19.76
C GLY A 309 -5.95 -23.91 -18.47
N HIS A 310 -4.90 -23.97 -17.64
CA HIS A 310 -4.92 -24.73 -16.38
C HIS A 310 -4.87 -23.86 -15.11
N ASN A 311 -4.53 -22.57 -15.24
CA ASN A 311 -4.24 -21.68 -14.11
C ASN A 311 -5.34 -20.66 -13.79
N HIS A 312 -6.57 -20.89 -14.23
CA HIS A 312 -7.72 -20.04 -13.95
C HIS A 312 -8.73 -20.75 -13.02
N PRO A 313 -9.51 -20.01 -12.22
CA PRO A 313 -10.59 -20.58 -11.43
C PRO A 313 -11.70 -21.11 -12.34
N ARG A 314 -12.07 -22.39 -12.18
CA ARG A 314 -13.15 -23.02 -12.97
C ARG A 314 -14.50 -23.07 -12.27
N ASN A 315 -14.52 -23.01 -10.94
CA ASN A 315 -15.75 -23.01 -10.15
C ASN A 315 -15.73 -21.81 -9.21
N LEU A 316 -16.79 -20.99 -9.26
CA LEU A 316 -16.96 -19.83 -8.40
C LEU A 316 -18.33 -19.89 -7.72
N PHE A 317 -18.33 -19.97 -6.39
CA PHE A 317 -19.55 -19.84 -5.59
C PHE A 317 -19.78 -18.37 -5.24
N VAL A 318 -20.96 -17.85 -5.55
CA VAL A 318 -21.36 -16.48 -5.22
C VAL A 318 -22.59 -16.52 -4.32
N TRP A 319 -22.43 -16.14 -3.06
CA TRP A 319 -23.52 -16.03 -2.09
C TRP A 319 -23.32 -14.80 -1.21
N ARG A 320 -24.43 -14.20 -0.74
CA ARG A 320 -24.41 -12.95 0.04
C ARG A 320 -23.61 -11.81 -0.63
N SER A 321 -23.50 -11.87 -1.95
CA SER A 321 -22.74 -10.96 -2.80
C SER A 321 -23.48 -10.80 -4.12
N ASN A 322 -23.51 -9.57 -4.64
CA ASN A 322 -23.90 -9.29 -6.01
C ASN A 322 -22.64 -8.86 -6.79
N LEU A 323 -21.71 -9.79 -7.00
CA LEU A 323 -20.40 -9.51 -7.61
C LEU A 323 -20.56 -8.85 -8.97
N LEU A 324 -21.38 -9.44 -9.83
CA LEU A 324 -21.55 -9.00 -11.22
C LEU A 324 -22.45 -7.76 -11.36
N GLY A 325 -23.20 -7.37 -10.33
CA GLY A 325 -24.10 -6.21 -10.37
C GLY A 325 -23.75 -5.07 -9.41
N SER A 326 -22.67 -5.19 -8.62
CA SER A 326 -22.32 -4.18 -7.61
C SER A 326 -20.82 -4.05 -7.38
N SER A 327 -20.16 -5.09 -6.85
CA SER A 327 -18.79 -4.94 -6.35
C SER A 327 -17.71 -5.17 -7.41
N GLY A 328 -18.04 -5.79 -8.54
CA GLY A 328 -17.14 -6.09 -9.66
C GLY A 328 -16.75 -4.84 -10.44
N LYS A 329 -15.56 -4.31 -10.15
CA LYS A 329 -14.97 -3.22 -10.94
C LYS A 329 -14.50 -3.84 -12.24
N GLY A 330 -14.73 -3.15 -13.36
CA GLY A 330 -14.45 -3.72 -14.68
C GLY A 330 -15.45 -4.81 -15.09
N HIS A 331 -16.75 -4.53 -14.96
CA HIS A 331 -17.85 -5.46 -15.25
C HIS A 331 -17.71 -6.17 -16.60
N GLU A 332 -17.48 -5.41 -17.68
CA GLU A 332 -17.35 -5.95 -19.04
C GLU A 332 -16.16 -6.92 -19.18
N TYR A 333 -15.09 -6.72 -18.41
CA TYR A 333 -13.96 -7.64 -18.37
C TYR A 333 -14.34 -8.97 -17.68
N MET A 334 -15.15 -8.92 -16.61
CA MET A 334 -15.67 -10.14 -15.99
C MET A 334 -16.59 -10.91 -16.94
N LEU A 335 -17.47 -10.21 -17.67
CA LEU A 335 -18.33 -10.83 -18.70
C LEU A 335 -17.50 -11.55 -19.78
N LYS A 336 -16.51 -10.85 -20.34
CA LYS A 336 -15.66 -11.42 -21.40
C LYS A 336 -14.79 -12.58 -20.92
N TYR A 337 -14.03 -12.38 -19.84
CA TYR A 337 -12.92 -13.26 -19.48
C TYR A 337 -13.27 -14.33 -18.44
N LEU A 338 -14.28 -14.10 -17.59
CA LEU A 338 -14.73 -15.11 -16.63
C LEU A 338 -15.94 -15.90 -17.14
N LEU A 339 -16.85 -15.24 -17.87
CA LEU A 339 -18.11 -15.85 -18.31
C LEU A 339 -18.11 -16.26 -19.79
N GLY A 340 -17.25 -15.66 -20.61
CA GLY A 340 -17.20 -15.96 -22.05
C GLY A 340 -18.42 -15.44 -22.82
N THR A 341 -19.11 -14.41 -22.31
CA THR A 341 -20.27 -13.79 -22.97
C THR A 341 -19.86 -12.57 -23.80
N ASP A 342 -20.82 -12.00 -24.53
CA ASP A 342 -20.65 -10.67 -25.12
C ASP A 342 -20.25 -9.64 -24.05
N SER A 343 -19.50 -8.62 -24.48
CA SER A 343 -19.01 -7.55 -23.61
C SER A 343 -18.95 -6.21 -24.35
N GLY A 344 -19.14 -5.12 -23.62
CA GLY A 344 -19.06 -3.75 -24.10
C GLY A 344 -17.67 -3.11 -24.03
N ILE A 345 -16.59 -3.89 -23.96
CA ILE A 345 -15.21 -3.34 -23.91
C ILE A 345 -14.93 -2.56 -25.19
N GLN A 346 -14.65 -1.26 -25.06
CA GLN A 346 -14.35 -0.36 -26.20
C GLN A 346 -12.86 -0.21 -26.47
N GLY A 347 -12.04 -0.33 -25.43
CA GLY A 347 -10.59 -0.14 -25.51
C GLY A 347 -9.88 -1.35 -26.12
N GLU A 348 -8.73 -1.08 -26.69
CA GLU A 348 -7.80 -2.10 -27.18
C GLU A 348 -6.92 -2.65 -26.04
N ALA A 349 -6.54 -3.92 -26.15
CA ALA A 349 -5.61 -4.53 -25.20
C ALA A 349 -4.16 -4.13 -25.55
N LEU A 350 -3.24 -4.19 -24.58
CA LEU A 350 -1.83 -3.81 -24.76
C LEU A 350 -1.14 -4.54 -25.93
N GLY A 351 -1.58 -5.74 -26.31
CA GLY A 351 -1.02 -6.49 -27.44
C GLY A 351 -1.42 -6.02 -28.84
N SER A 352 -2.36 -5.07 -28.97
CA SER A 352 -2.70 -4.42 -30.25
C SER A 352 -2.12 -3.02 -30.40
N SER A 353 -1.40 -2.52 -29.39
CA SER A 353 -0.67 -1.24 -29.40
C SER A 353 0.79 -1.42 -28.92
N GLU A 354 1.63 -0.38 -29.00
CA GLU A 354 3.04 -0.41 -28.55
C GLU A 354 3.19 -0.35 -27.01
N GLY A 355 2.33 -1.05 -26.27
CA GLY A 355 2.34 -1.07 -24.80
C GLY A 355 3.46 -1.93 -24.20
N ILE A 356 3.88 -1.60 -22.98
CA ILE A 356 4.83 -2.43 -22.21
C ILE A 356 4.14 -3.76 -21.86
N LYS A 357 4.63 -4.85 -22.44
CA LYS A 357 4.23 -6.21 -22.06
C LYS A 357 4.82 -6.56 -20.68
N PRO A 358 4.13 -7.38 -19.88
CA PRO A 358 4.68 -7.87 -18.62
C PRO A 358 6.00 -8.64 -18.81
N GLU A 359 6.87 -8.56 -17.81
CA GLU A 359 8.15 -9.27 -17.72
C GLU A 359 8.02 -10.61 -16.98
N GLU A 360 7.01 -10.75 -16.10
CA GLU A 360 6.84 -11.89 -15.19
C GLU A 360 5.63 -12.76 -15.57
N VAL A 361 4.77 -12.29 -16.48
CA VAL A 361 3.55 -12.97 -16.93
C VAL A 361 3.64 -13.28 -18.42
N GLU A 362 3.34 -14.51 -18.81
CA GLU A 362 3.33 -14.90 -20.21
C GLU A 362 2.19 -14.22 -20.99
N TRP A 363 2.55 -13.57 -22.09
CA TRP A 363 1.59 -12.91 -22.97
C TRP A 363 1.12 -13.84 -24.11
N GLN A 364 -0.18 -14.13 -24.16
CA GLN A 364 -0.81 -14.79 -25.31
C GLN A 364 -1.61 -13.78 -26.15
N SER A 365 -1.35 -13.71 -27.46
CA SER A 365 -2.02 -12.78 -28.40
C SER A 365 -3.49 -13.12 -28.64
N THR A 366 -3.85 -14.40 -28.54
CA THR A 366 -5.20 -14.91 -28.76
C THR A 366 -5.56 -15.78 -27.56
N ILE A 367 -6.42 -15.27 -26.69
CA ILE A 367 -7.11 -16.12 -25.71
C ILE A 367 -8.17 -16.83 -26.54
N LYS A 368 -7.92 -18.09 -26.92
CA LYS A 368 -8.98 -18.92 -27.50
C LYS A 368 -10.03 -19.09 -26.40
N PRO A 369 -11.29 -18.68 -26.61
CA PRO A 369 -12.36 -19.24 -25.82
C PRO A 369 -12.21 -20.76 -25.97
N GLU A 370 -12.07 -21.52 -24.89
CA GLU A 370 -12.36 -22.95 -24.97
C GLU A 370 -13.79 -23.01 -25.56
N GLU A 371 -13.96 -23.66 -26.71
CA GLU A 371 -15.28 -24.00 -27.23
C GLU A 371 -15.94 -24.85 -26.15
N VAL A 372 -16.73 -24.21 -25.28
CA VAL A 372 -17.61 -24.91 -24.37
C VAL A 372 -18.76 -25.43 -25.21
N GLU A 373 -18.56 -26.59 -25.84
CA GLU A 373 -19.67 -27.43 -26.26
C GLU A 373 -20.45 -27.80 -25.00
N TRP A 374 -21.58 -27.14 -24.80
CA TRP A 374 -22.59 -27.60 -23.86
C TRP A 374 -23.19 -28.89 -24.42
N GLN A 375 -22.79 -30.05 -23.87
CA GLN A 375 -23.54 -31.30 -24.01
C GLN A 375 -24.70 -31.34 -23.02
#